data_AF-A0A7U9S9S3-F1
#
_entry.id   AF-A0A7U9S9S3-F1
#
_cell.length_a   1.000
_cell.length_b   1.000
_cell.length_c   1.000
_cell.angle_alpha   90.00
_cell.angle_beta   90.00
_cell.angle_gamma   90.00
#
_symmetry.space_group_name_H-M   'P 1'
#
loop_
_entity.id
_entity.type
_entity.pdbx_description
1 polymer ?
#
loop_
_entity_poly.entity_id
_entity_poly.type
_entity_poly.pdbx_seq_one_letter_code
_entity_poly.pdbx_strand_id
1 'polypeptide(L)' 'MEEKQSILACGAGSISKRVSAERGIERCENVKDVALYIEKIDEMIERKRKLFMDF' A
#
# COMPACT_ATOMS: atom_id res chain seq x y z
N MET A 1 18.89 9.80 6.43
CA MET A 1 18.51 8.51 7.05
C MET A 1 17.87 7.67 5.96
N GLU A 2 18.42 6.49 5.66
CA GLU A 2 17.88 5.62 4.63
C GLU A 2 16.60 4.93 5.14
N GLU A 3 15.53 4.91 4.35
CA GLU A 3 14.27 4.27 4.72
C GLU A 3 14.40 2.74 4.59
N LYS A 4 14.52 2.03 5.71
CA LYS A 4 14.77 0.57 5.72
C LYS A 4 13.52 -0.28 5.96
N GLN A 5 12.45 0.31 6.48
CA GLN A 5 11.25 -0.41 6.90
C GLN A 5 10.15 -0.34 5.85
N SER A 6 9.54 -1.49 5.59
CA SER A 6 8.23 -1.55 4.94
C SER A 6 7.13 -1.12 5.90
N ILE A 7 6.13 -0.41 5.39
CA ILE A 7 5.00 0.13 6.15
C ILE A 7 3.71 -0.33 5.46
N LEU A 8 2.90 -1.10 6.17
CA LEU A 8 1.52 -1.38 5.78
C LEU A 8 0.62 -0.31 6.37
N ALA A 9 -0.08 0.42 5.50
CA ALA A 9 -0.96 1.51 5.91
C ALA A 9 -2.38 1.25 5.40
N CYS A 10 -3.35 1.47 6.30
CA CYS A 10 -4.77 1.24 6.06
C CYS A 10 -5.55 2.56 6.24
N GLY A 11 -6.73 2.63 5.63
CA GLY A 11 -7.58 3.82 5.66
C GLY A 11 -7.46 4.69 4.42
N ALA A 12 -8.47 5.54 4.20
CA ALA A 12 -8.53 6.47 3.09
C ALA A 12 -7.35 7.44 3.12
N GLY A 13 -6.74 7.69 1.96
CA GLY A 13 -5.61 8.61 1.79
C GLY A 13 -4.28 8.13 2.36
N SER A 14 -4.21 6.91 2.90
CA SER A 14 -2.95 6.33 3.39
C SER A 14 -2.09 5.78 2.26
N ILE A 15 -0.77 5.72 2.50
CA ILE A 15 0.21 5.18 1.55
C ILE A 15 1.01 4.08 2.23
N SER A 16 0.97 2.89 1.65
CA SER A 16 1.84 1.78 2.03
C SER A 16 3.16 1.86 1.27
N LYS A 17 4.23 1.34 1.88
CA LYS A 17 5.57 1.32 1.32
C LYS A 17 6.17 -0.07 1.50
N ARG A 18 6.71 -0.67 0.44
CA ARG A 18 7.53 -1.88 0.52
C ARG A 18 8.97 -1.52 0.19
N VAL A 19 9.88 -1.94 1.04
CA VAL A 19 11.34 -1.86 0.81
C VAL A 19 11.81 -3.26 0.48
N SER A 20 12.48 -3.44 -0.66
CA SER A 20 13.12 -4.70 -1.06
C SER A 20 14.51 -4.44 -1.61
N ALA A 21 15.40 -5.43 -1.49
CA ALA A 21 16.77 -5.32 -2.00
C ALA A 21 16.83 -5.30 -3.55
N GLU A 22 15.89 -5.99 -4.20
CA GLU A 22 15.90 -6.17 -5.66
C GLU A 22 15.12 -5.08 -6.41
N ARG A 23 13.92 -4.72 -5.92
CA ARG A 23 13.01 -3.77 -6.60
C ARG A 23 13.05 -2.36 -5.99
N GLY A 24 13.85 -2.17 -4.94
CA GLY A 24 13.94 -0.88 -4.24
C GLY A 24 12.69 -0.57 -3.43
N ILE A 25 12.26 0.70 -3.46
CA ILE A 25 11.11 1.18 -2.70
C ILE A 25 9.89 1.32 -3.60
N GLU A 26 8.86 0.53 -3.31
CA GLU A 26 7.56 0.60 -3.97
C GLU A 26 6.51 1.23 -3.03
N ARG A 27 5.56 1.96 -3.58
CA ARG A 27 4.49 2.62 -2.82
C ARG A 27 3.13 2.30 -3.42
N CYS A 28 2.14 2.12 -2.56
CA CYS A 28 0.75 1.88 -2.93
C CYS A 28 -0.17 2.77 -2.10
N GLU A 29 -0.81 3.73 -2.76
CA GLU A 29 -1.79 4.62 -2.14
C GLU A 29 -3.20 4.01 -2.11
N ASN A 30 -3.95 4.33 -1.07
CA ASN A 30 -5.40 4.15 -1.06
C ASN A 30 -6.09 5.38 -1.65
N VAL A 31 -7.32 5.20 -2.13
CA VAL A 31 -8.14 6.35 -2.53
C VAL A 31 -8.33 7.31 -1.36
N LYS A 32 -8.33 8.61 -1.64
CA LYS A 32 -8.40 9.67 -0.62
C LYS A 32 -9.81 9.87 -0.06
N ASP A 33 -10.83 9.66 -0.90
CA ASP A 33 -12.22 9.81 -0.50
C ASP A 33 -12.67 8.63 0.38
N VAL A 34 -13.34 8.96 1.48
CA VAL A 34 -13.76 7.97 2.48
C VAL A 34 -14.89 7.09 1.95
N ALA A 35 -15.86 7.66 1.25
CA ALA A 35 -16.99 6.88 0.73
C ALA A 35 -16.50 5.89 -0.33
N LEU A 36 -15.64 6.34 -1.25
CA LEU A 36 -15.04 5.51 -2.27
C LEU A 36 -14.11 4.45 -1.69
N TYR A 37 -13.37 4.76 -0.61
CA TYR A 37 -12.53 3.79 0.10
C TYR A 37 -13.34 2.63 0.66
N ILE A 38 -14.52 2.93 1.23
CA ILE A 38 -15.44 1.93 1.76
C ILE A 38 -16.06 1.13 0.62
N GLU A 39 -16.54 1.80 -0.43
CA GLU A 39 -17.15 1.16 -1.61
C GLU A 39 -16.17 0.19 -2.29
N LYS A 40 -14.90 0.58 -2.39
CA LYS A 40 -13.85 -0.17 -3.10
C LYS A 40 -12.88 -0.88 -2.15
N ILE A 41 -13.32 -1.27 -0.95
CA ILE A 41 -12.43 -1.82 0.07
C ILE A 41 -11.69 -3.08 -0.41
N ASP A 42 -12.35 -3.94 -1.17
CA ASP A 42 -11.74 -5.17 -1.72
C ASP A 42 -10.63 -4.85 -2.73
N GLU A 43 -10.82 -3.82 -3.56
CA GLU A 43 -9.77 -3.32 -4.47
C GLU A 43 -8.58 -2.81 -3.66
N MET A 44 -8.81 -2.06 -2.58
CA MET A 44 -7.73 -1.55 -1.73
C MET A 44 -6.96 -2.69 -1.07
N ILE A 45 -7.64 -3.72 -0.58
CA ILE A 45 -7.03 -4.93 0.00
C ILE A 45 -6.18 -5.65 -1.04
N GLU A 46 -6.73 -5.87 -2.24
CA GLU A 46 -6.04 -6.58 -3.31
C GLU A 46 -4.78 -5.84 -3.77
N ARG A 47 -4.81 -4.51 -3.84
CA ARG A 47 -3.61 -3.71 -4.11
C ARG A 47 -2.52 -3.89 -3.05
N LYS A 48 -2.88 -4.09 -1.77
CA LYS A 48 -1.89 -4.42 -0.72
C LYS A 48 -1.35 -5.84 -0.86
N ARG A 49 -2.20 -6.81 -1.21
CA ARG A 49 -1.74 -8.18 -1.49
C ARG A 49 -0.71 -8.19 -2.61
N LYS A 50 -0.99 -7.54 -3.74
CA LYS A 50 -0.02 -7.41 -4.84
C LYS A 50 1.27 -6.74 -4.38
N LEU A 51 1.17 -5.68 -3.57
CA LEU A 51 2.37 -5.02 -3.05
C LEU A 51 3.21 -5.95 -2.16
N PHE A 52 2.62 -6.83 -1.33
CA PHE A 52 3.36 -7.55 -0.28
C PHE A 52 3.49 -9.08 -0.44
N MET A 53 2.67 -9.71 -1.29
CA MET A 53 2.54 -11.17 -1.39
C MET A 53 2.89 -11.73 -2.76
N ASP A 54 2.95 -10.90 -3.81
CA ASP A 54 3.47 -11.35 -5.10
C ASP A 54 4.99 -11.51 -4.98
N PHE A 55 5.45 -12.77 -5.05
CA PHE A 55 6.84 -13.18 -5.12
C PHE A 55 7.24 -13.34 -6.59
#